data_AF-A0A662CAU4-F1
#
_entry.id   AF-A0A662CAU4-F1
#
_cell.length_a   1.000
_cell.length_b   1.000
_cell.length_c   1.000
_cell.angle_alpha   90.00
_cell.angle_beta   90.00
_cell.angle_gamma   90.00
#
_symmetry.space_group_name_H-M   'P 1'
#
loop_
_entity.id
_entity.type
_entity.pdbx_description
1 polymer ?
#
loop_
_entity_poly.entity_id
_entity_poly.type
_entity_poly.pdbx_seq_one_letter_code
_entity_poly.pdbx_strand_id
1 'polypeptide(L)' 'ILVHKPAGHPALLVECKAPEVSISQASFDQVARYNLAFRVRYLIVTNGLKHYCCQLDFETEKISFLSEIPAYADLLTI' A
#
# COMPACT_ATOMS: atom_id res chain seq x y z
N ILE A 1 -5.73 -3.61 6.06
CA ILE A 1 -6.02 -4.84 5.29
C ILE A 1 -4.71 -5.35 4.69
N LEU A 2 -4.44 -6.66 4.74
CA LEU A 2 -3.27 -7.27 4.12
C LEU A 2 -3.71 -8.22 3.00
N VAL A 3 -3.24 -7.98 1.78
CA VAL A 3 -3.48 -8.83 0.61
C VAL A 3 -2.30 -9.78 0.46
N HIS A 4 -2.60 -11.04 0.17
CA HIS A 4 -1.60 -12.09 0.02
C HIS A 4 -1.55 -12.61 -1.41
N LYS A 5 -0.35 -13.01 -1.84
CA LYS A 5 -0.12 -13.90 -2.98
C LYS A 5 -0.54 -15.34 -2.62
N PRO A 6 -0.52 -16.28 -3.58
CA PRO A 6 -0.61 -17.70 -3.25
C PRO A 6 0.37 -18.12 -2.16
N ALA A 7 0.01 -19.14 -1.39
CA ALA A 7 0.73 -19.61 -0.21
C ALA A 7 0.85 -18.59 0.95
N GLY A 8 0.08 -17.49 0.92
CA GLY A 8 -0.03 -16.58 2.06
C GLY A 8 1.10 -15.57 2.19
N HIS A 9 1.90 -15.35 1.14
CA HIS A 9 2.95 -14.33 1.17
C HIS A 9 2.35 -12.92 1.05
N PRO A 10 2.73 -11.95 1.89
CA PRO A 10 2.30 -10.56 1.75
C PRO A 10 2.56 -9.98 0.36
N ALA A 11 1.54 -9.35 -0.24
CA ALA A 11 1.60 -8.73 -1.56
C ALA A 11 1.45 -7.21 -1.51
N LEU A 12 0.47 -6.75 -0.72
CA LEU A 12 0.05 -5.36 -0.67
C LEU A 12 -0.60 -5.07 0.70
N LEU A 13 -0.37 -3.87 1.22
CA LEU A 13 -0.92 -3.42 2.50
C LEU A 13 -1.81 -2.20 2.28
N VAL A 14 -2.98 -2.19 2.92
CA VAL A 14 -3.95 -1.09 2.84
C VAL A 14 -4.20 -0.54 4.24
N GLU A 15 -4.08 0.78 4.37
CA GLU A 15 -4.58 1.55 5.52
C GLU A 15 -5.93 2.19 5.17
N CYS A 16 -6.94 1.91 5.98
CA CYS A 16 -8.31 2.37 5.76
C CYS A 16 -8.70 3.40 6.81
N LYS A 17 -9.34 4.48 6.37
CA LYS A 17 -9.94 5.53 7.20
C LYS A 17 -11.45 5.61 6.96
N ALA A 18 -12.16 6.26 7.89
CA ALA A 18 -13.57 6.59 7.70
C ALA A 18 -13.72 7.62 6.56
N PRO A 19 -14.84 7.62 5.80
CA PRO A 19 -15.05 8.51 4.66
C PRO A 19 -14.85 10.01 4.92
N GLU A 20 -15.24 10.46 6.09
CA GLU A 20 -15.12 11.84 6.55
C GLU A 20 -13.70 12.24 6.96
N VAL A 21 -12.79 11.26 7.15
CA VAL A 21 -11.40 11.51 7.53
C VAL A 21 -10.58 11.78 6.28
N SER A 22 -9.89 12.92 6.27
CA SER A 22 -8.96 13.28 5.19
C SER A 22 -7.71 12.39 5.24
N ILE A 23 -7.27 11.95 4.07
CA ILE A 23 -5.99 11.26 3.92
C ILE A 23 -4.87 12.29 4.04
N SER A 24 -4.01 12.09 5.03
CA SER A 24 -2.91 12.99 5.36
C SER A 24 -1.58 12.23 5.48
N GLN A 25 -0.48 12.96 5.65
CA GLN A 25 0.84 12.35 5.89
C GLN A 25 0.81 11.33 7.02
N ALA A 26 0.10 11.60 8.12
CA ALA A 26 -0.03 10.67 9.23
C ALA A 26 -0.68 9.33 8.84
N SER A 27 -1.52 9.32 7.82
CA SER A 27 -2.10 8.07 7.27
C SER A 27 -1.05 7.26 6.50
N PHE A 28 -0.17 7.94 5.75
CA PHE A 28 0.97 7.30 5.11
C PHE A 28 2.01 6.78 6.11
N ASP A 29 2.27 7.55 7.17
CA ASP A 29 3.22 7.14 8.22
C ASP A 29 2.73 5.88 8.95
N GLN A 30 1.41 5.71 9.13
CA GLN A 30 0.83 4.49 9.70
C GLN A 30 1.07 3.28 8.80
N VAL A 31 0.73 3.37 7.51
CA VAL A 31 0.92 2.23 6.59
C VAL A 31 2.40 1.91 6.40
N ALA A 32 3.28 2.91 6.38
CA ALA A 32 4.72 2.72 6.31
C ALA A 32 5.27 2.00 7.56
N ARG A 33 4.78 2.34 8.77
CA ARG A 33 5.17 1.68 10.01
C ARG A 33 4.80 0.20 10.02
N TYR A 34 3.59 -0.14 9.59
CA TYR A 34 3.20 -1.54 9.43
C TYR A 34 4.06 -2.26 8.38
N ASN A 35 4.47 -1.55 7.33
CA ASN A 35 5.32 -2.12 6.29
C ASN A 35 6.74 -2.46 6.76
N LEU A 36 7.20 -1.95 7.90
CA LEU A 36 8.47 -2.38 8.52
C LEU A 36 8.45 -3.89 8.83
N ALA A 37 7.28 -4.45 9.15
CA ALA A 37 7.12 -5.87 9.44
C ALA A 37 6.85 -6.70 8.17
N PHE A 38 5.96 -6.22 7.29
CA PHE A 38 5.51 -7.00 6.13
C PHE A 38 6.41 -6.89 4.91
N ARG A 39 7.15 -5.78 4.77
CA ARG A 39 8.09 -5.50 3.66
C ARG A 39 7.47 -5.72 2.27
N VAL A 40 6.23 -5.27 2.09
CA VAL A 40 5.57 -5.27 0.78
C VAL A 40 5.94 -4.04 -0.04
N ARG A 41 5.90 -4.19 -1.37
CA ARG A 41 6.23 -3.10 -2.31
C ARG A 41 5.09 -2.13 -2.54
N TYR A 42 3.85 -2.56 -2.37
CA TYR A 42 2.69 -1.72 -2.65
C TYR A 42 1.95 -1.38 -1.37
N LEU A 43 1.76 -0.08 -1.13
CA LEU A 43 0.95 0.43 -0.04
C LEU A 43 -0.24 1.21 -0.63
N ILE A 44 -1.39 1.09 0.01
CA ILE A 44 -2.58 1.85 -0.30
C ILE A 44 -3.05 2.58 0.96
N VAL A 45 -3.44 3.83 0.81
CA VAL A 45 -4.19 4.56 1.81
C VAL A 45 -5.53 4.96 1.21
N THR A 46 -6.62 4.70 1.93
CA THR A 46 -7.96 5.01 1.46
C THR A 46 -8.89 5.47 2.57
N ASN A 47 -9.83 6.34 2.23
CA ASN A 47 -11.01 6.64 3.04
C ASN A 47 -12.31 6.21 2.34
N GLY A 48 -12.23 5.35 1.31
CA GLY A 48 -13.37 4.92 0.50
C GLY A 48 -13.85 5.91 -0.56
N LEU A 49 -13.48 7.20 -0.48
CA LEU A 49 -13.80 8.23 -1.49
C LEU A 49 -12.57 8.63 -2.31
N LYS A 50 -11.41 8.67 -1.66
CA LYS A 50 -10.10 8.91 -2.26
C LYS A 50 -9.16 7.76 -1.92
N HIS A 51 -8.30 7.46 -2.86
CA HIS A 51 -7.34 6.37 -2.77
C HIS A 51 -6.00 6.89 -3.26
N TYR A 52 -4.94 6.52 -2.55
CA TYR A 52 -3.58 6.74 -2.98
C TYR A 52 -2.85 5.41 -2.93
N CYS A 53 -2.19 5.06 -4.02
CA CYS A 53 -1.33 3.89 -4.09
C CYS A 53 0.10 4.35 -4.29
N CYS A 54 1.03 3.77 -3.54
CA CYS A 54 2.45 3.99 -3.74
C CYS A 54 3.21 2.66 -3.83
N GLN A 55 4.26 2.69 -4.64
CA GLN A 55 5.22 1.63 -4.79
C GLN A 55 6.53 2.05 -4.11
N LEU A 56 7.08 1.17 -3.29
CA LEU A 56 8.41 1.29 -2.72
C LEU A 56 9.41 0.48 -3.54
N ASP A 57 10.48 1.15 -3.92
CA ASP A 57 11.70 0.53 -4.37
C ASP A 57 12.64 0.39 -3.15
N PHE A 58 12.92 -0.85 -2.74
CA PHE A 58 13.78 -1.12 -1.60
C PHE A 58 15.27 -0.99 -1.91
N GLU A 59 15.67 -0.95 -3.18
CA GLU A 59 17.07 -0.77 -3.58
C GLU A 59 17.44 0.71 -3.58
N THR A 60 16.53 1.56 -4.07
CA THR A 60 16.74 3.01 -4.16
C THR A 60 16.11 3.81 -3.03
N GLU A 61 15.36 3.14 -2.15
CA GLU A 61 14.51 3.74 -1.09
C GLU A 61 13.49 4.75 -1.63
N LYS A 62 13.20 4.69 -2.93
CA LYS A 62 12.31 5.64 -3.60
C LYS A 62 10.86 5.22 -3.45
N ILE A 63 10.01 6.19 -3.13
CA ILE A 63 8.56 6.04 -3.15
C ILE A 63 8.01 6.68 -4.42
N SER A 64 7.24 5.92 -5.19
CA SER A 64 6.55 6.40 -6.40
C SER A 64 5.05 6.29 -6.22
N PHE A 65 4.32 7.39 -6.45
CA PHE A 65 2.86 7.37 -6.47
C PHE A 65 2.38 6.82 -7.80
N LEU A 66 1.45 5.87 -7.74
CA LEU A 66 0.84 5.27 -8.91
C LEU A 66 -0.47 5.98 -9.21
N SER A 67 -0.76 6.17 -10.51
CA SER A 67 -2.02 6.75 -10.97
C SER A 67 -3.22 5.83 -10.71
N GLU A 68 -2.99 4.52 -10.65
CA GLU A 68 -4.02 3.50 -10.48
C GLU A 68 -3.53 2.40 -9.53
N ILE A 69 -4.49 1.69 -8.94
CA ILE A 69 -4.20 0.50 -8.13
C ILE A 69 -3.91 -0.65 -9.09
N PRO A 70 -2.75 -1.32 -8.98
CA PRO A 70 -2.40 -2.45 -9.84
C PRO A 70 -3.42 -3.59 -9.72
N ALA A 71 -3.66 -4.31 -10.82
CA ALA A 71 -4.49 -5.50 -10.78
C ALA A 71 -3.81 -6.59 -9.94
N TYR A 72 -4.59 -7.54 -9.42
CA TYR A 72 -4.02 -8.61 -8.59
C TYR A 72 -2.93 -9.40 -9.33
N ALA A 73 -3.06 -9.61 -10.65
CA ALA A 73 -2.05 -10.26 -11.46
C ALA A 73 -0.69 -9.52 -11.44
N ASP A 74 -0.70 -8.19 -11.42
CA ASP A 74 0.51 -7.35 -11.38
C ASP A 74 1.20 -7.39 -10.00
N LEU A 75 0.50 -7.86 -8.97
CA LEU A 75 1.08 -8.06 -7.63
C LEU A 75 1.85 -9.39 -7.52
N LEU A 76 1.64 -10.31 -8.45
CA LEU A 76 2.28 -11.62 -8.44
C LEU A 76 3.70 -11.59 -9.01
N THR A 77 4.00 -10.62 -9.87
CA THR A 77 5.31 -10.46 -10.48
C THR A 77 6.37 -10.02 -9.45
N ILE A 78 7.57 -10.57 -9.63
CA ILE A 78 8.78 -10.28 -8.84
C ILE A 78 9.41 -9.00 -9.36
#